data_AF-A0A8K0CPP9-F1
#
_entry.id   AF-A0A8K0CPP9-F1
#
_cell.length_a   1.000
_cell.length_b   1.000
_cell.length_c   1.000
_cell.angle_alpha   90.00
_cell.angle_beta   90.00
_cell.angle_gamma   90.00
#
_symmetry.space_group_name_H-M   'P 1'
#
loop_
_entity.id
_entity.type
_entity.pdbx_description
1 polymer ?
#
loop_
_entity_poly.entity_id
_entity_poly.type
_entity_poly.pdbx_seq_one_letter_code
_entity_poly.pdbx_strand_id
1 'polypeptide(L)' 'MILSSCSTYFEEILSGITPLQHPVIILKGTPFWILKALIDFMYAGEINIDQNKLPELLDVAELLK' A
#
# COMPACT_ATOMS: atom_id res chain seq x y z
N MET A 1 -2.22 -1.07 -11.78
CA MET A 1 -3.66 -0.81 -11.62
C MET A 1 -4.23 -1.34 -10.31
N ILE A 2 -3.79 -2.47 -9.74
CA ILE A 2 -4.32 -2.98 -8.44
C ILE A 2 -4.12 -1.97 -7.28
N LEU A 3 -2.93 -1.38 -7.14
CA LEU A 3 -2.67 -0.37 -6.10
C LEU A 3 -3.58 0.86 -6.25
N SER A 4 -3.74 1.38 -7.47
CA SER A 4 -4.59 2.56 -7.76
C SER A 4 -6.07 2.30 -7.53
N SER A 5 -6.57 1.09 -7.80
CA SER A 5 -7.98 0.75 -7.57
C SER A 5 -8.36 0.63 -6.09
N CYS A 6 -7.37 0.55 -5.21
CA CYS A 6 -7.57 0.34 -3.77
C CYS A 6 -7.15 1.56 -2.93
N SER A 7 -6.65 2.62 -3.55
CA SER A 7 -6.05 3.77 -2.87
C SER A 7 -6.01 4.98 -3.81
N THR A 8 -6.69 6.06 -3.42
CA THR A 8 -6.65 7.35 -4.13
C THR A 8 -5.25 7.97 -4.07
N TYR A 9 -4.51 7.79 -2.97
CA TYR A 9 -3.09 8.18 -2.91
C TYR A 9 -2.23 7.50 -3.99
N PHE A 10 -2.34 6.19 -4.16
CA PHE A 10 -1.60 5.48 -5.21
C PHE A 10 -2.15 5.77 -6.61
N GLU A 11 -3.44 6.04 -6.76
CA GLU A 11 -4.01 6.49 -8.03
C GLU A 11 -3.40 7.82 -8.47
N GLU A 12 -3.37 8.83 -7.60
CA GLU A 12 -2.79 10.14 -7.90
C GLU A 12 -1.32 10.04 -8.31
N ILE A 13 -0.51 9.27 -7.55
CA ILE A 13 0.91 9.09 -7.86
C ILE A 13 1.10 8.32 -9.18
N LEU A 14 0.40 7.20 -9.35
CA LEU A 14 0.61 6.29 -10.49
C LEU A 14 -0.02 6.79 -11.79
N SER A 15 -1.06 7.65 -11.73
CA SER A 15 -1.75 8.20 -12.90
C SER A 15 -0.84 9.03 -13.81
N GLY A 16 0.16 9.70 -13.24
CA GLY A 16 1.13 10.51 -13.99
C GLY A 16 2.35 9.73 -14.51
N ILE A 17 2.51 8.46 -14.14
CA ILE A 17 3.72 7.68 -14.42
C ILE A 17 3.59 6.97 -15.77
N THR A 18 4.52 7.26 -16.67
CA THR A 18 4.60 6.56 -17.96
C THR A 18 5.34 5.23 -17.82
N PRO A 19 5.05 4.21 -18.64
CA PRO A 19 5.67 2.88 -18.54
C PRO A 19 7.21 2.85 -18.66
N LEU A 20 7.81 3.91 -19.21
CA LEU A 20 9.27 4.07 -19.34
C LEU A 20 9.94 4.69 -18.10
N GLN A 21 9.15 5.21 -17.17
CA GLN A 21 9.66 5.71 -15.89
C GLN A 21 9.65 4.54 -14.90
N HIS A 22 10.78 4.31 -14.23
CA HIS A 22 10.86 3.41 -13.08
C HIS A 22 10.54 4.22 -11.82
N PRO A 23 9.27 4.35 -11.41
CA PRO A 23 8.92 5.19 -10.28
C PRO A 23 9.52 4.64 -8.99
N VAL A 24 10.11 5.53 -8.19
CA VAL A 24 10.54 5.25 -6.82
C VAL A 24 9.61 6.00 -5.89
N ILE A 25 8.82 5.26 -5.10
CA ILE A 25 7.86 5.81 -4.15
C ILE A 25 8.47 5.70 -2.75
N ILE A 26 8.55 6.84 -2.05
CA ILE A 26 9.07 6.91 -0.68
C ILE A 26 7.91 7.12 0.28
N LEU A 27 7.60 6.10 1.08
CA LEU A 27 6.59 6.17 2.14
C LEU A 27 7.27 6.42 3.48
N LYS A 28 7.21 7.66 3.96
CA LYS A 28 7.85 8.05 5.23
C LYS A 28 6.97 7.62 6.41
N GLY A 29 7.56 6.90 7.35
CA GLY A 29 6.86 6.45 8.56
C GLY A 29 6.08 5.15 8.40
N THR A 30 6.20 4.47 7.26
CA THR A 30 5.61 3.15 7.03
C THR A 30 6.67 2.06 7.16
N PRO A 31 6.58 1.18 8.17
CA PRO A 31 7.39 -0.03 8.23
C PRO A 31 7.21 -0.91 6.99
N PHE A 32 8.30 -1.52 6.53
CA PHE A 32 8.28 -2.41 5.37
C PHE A 32 7.25 -3.54 5.50
N TRP A 33 7.09 -4.10 6.71
CA TRP A 33 6.16 -5.20 6.94
C TRP A 33 4.70 -4.81 6.66
N ILE A 34 4.33 -3.55 6.95
CA ILE A 34 2.99 -3.01 6.67
C ILE A 34 2.78 -2.90 5.17
N LEU A 35 3.75 -2.35 4.45
CA LEU A 35 3.67 -2.23 3.00
C LEU A 35 3.52 -3.61 2.34
N LYS A 36 4.30 -4.59 2.81
CA LYS A 36 4.21 -5.98 2.33
C LYS A 36 2.83 -6.58 2.63
N ALA A 37 2.32 -6.42 3.84
CA ALA A 37 1.00 -6.89 4.24
C ALA A 37 -0.12 -6.28 3.38
N LEU A 38 -0.08 -4.97 3.12
CA LEU A 38 -1.05 -4.30 2.27
C LEU A 38 -1.01 -4.82 0.83
N ILE A 39 0.18 -5.00 0.26
CA ILE A 39 0.33 -5.55 -1.09
C ILE A 39 -0.21 -6.98 -1.12
N ASP A 40 0.15 -7.82 -0.15
CA ASP A 40 -0.32 -9.20 -0.11
C ASP A 40 -1.85 -9.26 0.01
N PHE A 41 -2.45 -8.39 0.83
CA PHE A 41 -3.90 -8.25 0.94
C PHE A 41 -4.54 -7.83 -0.38
N MET A 42 -3.98 -6.84 -1.09
CA MET A 42 -4.53 -6.37 -2.37
C MET A 42 -4.45 -7.43 -3.49
N TYR A 43 -3.45 -8.31 -3.45
CA TYR A 43 -3.27 -9.35 -4.48
C TYR A 43 -3.96 -10.69 -4.13
N ALA A 44 -4.02 -11.05 -2.86
CA ALA A 44 -4.59 -12.32 -2.40
C ALA A 44 -6.00 -12.19 -1.78
N GLY A 45 -6.45 -10.97 -1.47
CA GLY A 45 -7.72 -10.68 -0.82
C GLY A 45 -7.71 -10.86 0.71
N GLU A 46 -6.71 -11.54 1.25
CA GLU A 46 -6.52 -11.76 2.69
C GLU A 46 -5.05 -11.89 3.06
N ILE A 47 -4.75 -11.66 4.34
CA ILE A 47 -3.42 -11.84 4.94
C ILE A 47 -3.55 -12.40 6.35
N ASN A 48 -2.51 -13.09 6.80
CA ASN A 48 -2.40 -13.55 8.17
C ASN A 48 -1.32 -12.76 8.91
N ILE A 49 -1.70 -12.10 10.00
CA ILE A 49 -0.80 -11.28 10.83
C ILE A 49 -1.08 -11.50 12.31
N ASP A 50 -0.11 -11.21 13.15
CA ASP A 50 -0.31 -11.20 14.60
C ASP A 50 -1.37 -10.17 14.98
N GLN A 51 -2.27 -10.53 15.90
CA GLN A 51 -3.38 -9.67 16.31
C GLN A 51 -2.90 -8.31 16.86
N ASN A 52 -1.72 -8.29 17.48
CA ASN A 52 -1.10 -7.08 18.04
C ASN A 52 -0.63 -6.09 16.95
N LYS A 53 -0.44 -6.55 15.71
CA LYS A 53 -0.01 -5.74 14.56
C LYS A 53 -1.18 -5.15 13.78
N LEU A 54 -2.40 -5.67 13.99
CA LEU A 54 -3.58 -5.20 13.27
C LEU A 54 -3.85 -3.69 13.44
N PRO A 55 -3.73 -3.09 14.65
CA PRO A 55 -3.96 -1.65 14.80
C PRO A 55 -3.01 -0.81 13.95
N GLU A 56 -1.71 -1.13 14.00
CA GLU A 56 -0.67 -0.41 13.24
C GLU A 56 -0.89 -0.53 11.73
N LEU A 57 -1.31 -1.71 11.25
CA LEU A 57 -1.67 -1.92 9.84
C LEU A 57 -2.86 -1.05 9.43
N LEU A 58 -3.90 -0.97 10.27
CA LEU A 58 -5.11 -0.20 9.98
C LEU A 58 -4.84 1.31 9.94
N ASP A 59 -4.01 1.82 10.86
CA ASP A 59 -3.62 3.23 10.90
C ASP A 59 -2.95 3.66 9.58
N VAL A 60 -2.05 2.83 9.05
CA VAL A 60 -1.39 3.10 7.77
C VAL A 60 -2.32 2.85 6.58
N ALA A 61 -3.22 1.87 6.67
CA ALA A 61 -4.22 1.66 5.62
C ALA A 61 -5.13 2.88 5.44
N GLU A 62 -5.48 3.57 6.52
CA GLU A 62 -6.23 4.84 6.45
C GLU A 62 -5.43 5.99 5.86
N LEU A 63 -4.13 6.07 6.17
CA LEU A 63 -3.22 7.06 5.58
C LEU A 63 -3.13 6.91 4.05
N LEU A 64 -3.24 5.68 3.56
CA LEU A 64 -3.11 5.32 2.15
C LEU A 64 -4.48 5.21 1.44
N LYS A 65 -5.56 5.77 2.00
CA LYS A 65 -6.87 5.80 1.32
C LYS A 65 -6.81 6.49 -0.04
#